data_AF-A0A0F5N9G6-F1
#
_entry.id   AF-A0A0F5N9G6-F1
#
_cell.length_a   1.000
_cell.length_b   1.000
_cell.length_c   1.000
_cell.angle_alpha   90.00
_cell.angle_beta   90.00
_cell.angle_gamma   90.00
#
_symmetry.space_group_name_H-M   'P 1'
#
loop_
_entity.id
_entity.type
_entity.pdbx_description
1 polymer ?
#
loop_
_entity_poly.entity_id
_entity_poly.type
_entity_poly.pdbx_seq_one_letter_code
_entity_poly.pdbx_strand_id
1 'polypeptide(L)'
;MTIPERLDPFSAPDTHCLATVWFAEQFGAPLPRGLREHAGAMSWERFVATYAHTSGPIRLRNWVCTDTDRRLGPQVRNFRAMIAVGDRISTSTAAAGGPIAALSAMLHEHGIPVEILEFHQLRSGGRTATFLRGSNGGRVEWAMGWSEDSTQSALRAVIACANRLIA
;
A
#
# COMPACT_ATOMS: atom_id res chain seq x y z
N MET A 1 -26.28 -9.38 34.33
CA MET A 1 -25.14 -8.49 34.02
C MET A 1 -24.60 -8.97 32.68
N THR A 2 -25.12 -8.41 31.59
CA THR A 2 -24.89 -8.91 30.23
C THR A 2 -23.60 -8.30 29.71
N ILE A 3 -22.62 -9.14 29.40
CA ILE A 3 -21.36 -8.74 28.77
C ILE A 3 -21.71 -8.17 27.39
N PRO A 4 -21.25 -6.96 27.00
CA PRO A 4 -21.47 -6.48 25.65
C PRO A 4 -20.64 -7.33 24.69
N GLU A 5 -21.36 -7.95 23.76
CA GLU A 5 -20.85 -8.67 22.62
C GLU A 5 -19.82 -7.81 21.88
N ARG A 6 -18.58 -8.30 21.81
CA ARG A 6 -17.56 -7.70 20.95
C ARG A 6 -18.01 -7.92 19.52
N LEU A 7 -18.50 -6.85 18.88
CA LEU A 7 -18.64 -6.78 17.42
C LEU A 7 -17.38 -7.35 16.76
N ASP A 8 -17.54 -8.42 15.99
CA ASP A 8 -16.45 -9.00 15.22
C ASP A 8 -15.92 -7.96 14.22
N PRO A 9 -14.62 -7.63 14.24
CA PRO A 9 -14.01 -6.64 13.34
C PRO A 9 -13.91 -7.14 11.89
N PHE A 10 -14.39 -8.37 11.63
CA PHE A 10 -14.54 -9.01 10.32
C PHE A 10 -15.97 -8.98 9.80
N SER A 11 -16.91 -8.29 10.46
CA SER A 11 -18.25 -8.09 9.90
C SER A 11 -18.09 -7.43 8.54
N ALA A 12 -18.14 -8.25 7.50
CA ALA A 12 -18.07 -7.82 6.13
C ALA A 12 -19.18 -6.77 5.98
N PRO A 13 -18.93 -5.64 5.30
CA PRO A 13 -20.08 -4.91 4.77
C PRO A 13 -20.92 -5.93 4.00
N ASP A 14 -22.25 -5.77 3.95
CA ASP A 14 -23.12 -6.59 3.12
C ASP A 14 -22.37 -6.94 1.82
N THR A 15 -22.21 -8.22 1.49
CA THR A 15 -21.28 -8.75 0.46
C THR A 15 -21.44 -8.08 -0.92
N HIS A 16 -22.44 -7.23 -1.09
CA HIS A 16 -22.77 -6.40 -2.24
C HIS A 16 -22.42 -4.90 -2.13
N CYS A 17 -21.86 -4.41 -1.02
CA CYS A 17 -21.52 -2.99 -0.86
C CYS A 17 -20.43 -2.60 -1.86
N LEU A 18 -20.71 -1.56 -2.64
CA LEU A 18 -19.76 -1.01 -3.61
C LEU A 18 -18.56 -0.40 -2.87
N ALA A 19 -17.37 -0.61 -3.40
CA ALA A 19 -16.14 -0.07 -2.80
C ALA A 19 -16.23 1.46 -2.61
N THR A 20 -16.85 2.17 -3.55
CA THR A 20 -17.06 3.63 -3.47
C THR A 20 -17.90 4.06 -2.26
N VAL A 21 -18.97 3.32 -1.96
CA VAL A 21 -19.84 3.57 -0.80
C VAL A 21 -19.08 3.27 0.48
N TRP A 22 -18.43 2.11 0.53
CA TRP A 22 -17.64 1.70 1.69
C TRP A 22 -16.55 2.72 2.06
N PHE A 23 -15.78 3.21 1.08
CA PHE A 23 -14.75 4.23 1.36
C PHE A 23 -15.34 5.57 1.82
N ALA A 24 -16.46 5.99 1.22
CA ALA A 24 -17.13 7.21 1.65
C ALA A 24 -17.60 7.11 3.12
N GLU A 25 -18.14 5.97 3.53
CA GLU A 25 -18.58 5.72 4.91
C GLU A 25 -17.40 5.60 5.89
N GLN A 26 -16.38 4.81 5.54
CA GLN A 26 -15.27 4.51 6.45
C GLN A 26 -14.27 5.66 6.58
N PHE A 27 -14.01 6.39 5.49
CA PHE A 27 -13.01 7.47 5.45
C PHE A 27 -13.59 8.87 5.33
N GLY A 28 -14.89 9.02 5.12
CA GLY A 28 -15.50 10.32 4.84
C GLY A 28 -15.02 10.93 3.52
N ALA A 29 -14.37 10.14 2.66
CA ALA A 29 -13.73 10.60 1.43
C ALA A 29 -13.95 9.58 0.29
N PRO A 30 -14.22 10.05 -0.93
CA PRO A 30 -14.41 9.15 -2.06
C PRO A 30 -13.07 8.57 -2.54
N LEU A 31 -13.14 7.46 -3.27
CA LEU A 31 -11.98 6.93 -4.00
C LEU A 31 -11.36 7.98 -4.93
N PRO A 32 -10.02 7.93 -5.18
CA PRO A 32 -9.38 8.76 -6.18
C PRO A 32 -10.08 8.66 -7.54
N ARG A 33 -10.22 9.79 -8.24
CA ARG A 33 -11.02 9.87 -9.48
C ARG A 33 -10.56 8.83 -10.53
N GLY A 34 -9.25 8.76 -10.81
CA GLY A 34 -8.72 7.83 -11.81
C GLY A 34 -8.93 6.35 -11.44
N LEU A 35 -8.98 6.03 -10.14
CA LEU A 35 -9.29 4.67 -9.69
C LEU A 35 -10.80 4.36 -9.79
N ARG A 36 -11.66 5.37 -9.58
CA ARG A 36 -13.12 5.21 -9.62
C ARG A 36 -13.63 4.79 -10.99
N GLU A 37 -12.98 5.24 -12.06
CA GLU A 37 -13.33 4.86 -13.45
C GLU A 37 -13.22 3.35 -13.69
N HIS A 38 -12.30 2.67 -13.02
CA HIS A 38 -12.09 1.22 -13.16
C HIS A 38 -12.73 0.41 -12.03
N ALA A 39 -12.89 1.01 -10.85
CA ALA A 39 -13.25 0.30 -9.64
C ALA A 39 -14.65 0.65 -9.11
N GLY A 40 -15.33 1.64 -9.69
CA GLY A 40 -16.56 2.22 -9.16
C GLY A 40 -17.75 1.27 -9.08
N ALA A 41 -17.77 0.23 -9.93
CA ALA A 41 -18.80 -0.80 -9.95
C ALA A 41 -18.38 -2.09 -9.21
N MET A 42 -17.19 -2.15 -8.62
CA MET A 42 -16.72 -3.34 -7.90
C MET A 42 -17.34 -3.41 -6.51
N SER A 43 -17.70 -4.62 -6.08
CA SER A 43 -17.91 -4.89 -4.66
C SER A 43 -16.61 -4.65 -3.90
N TRP A 44 -16.73 -4.34 -2.61
CA TRP A 44 -15.60 -4.17 -1.71
C TRP A 44 -14.62 -5.37 -1.75
N GLU A 45 -15.13 -6.59 -1.69
CA GLU A 45 -14.29 -7.80 -1.70
C GLU A 45 -13.49 -7.92 -3.00
N ARG A 46 -14.15 -7.71 -4.15
CA ARG A 46 -13.49 -7.74 -5.46
C ARG A 46 -12.45 -6.63 -5.58
N PHE A 47 -12.75 -5.45 -5.05
CA PHE A 47 -11.83 -4.33 -5.02
C PHE A 47 -10.55 -4.67 -4.24
N VAL A 48 -10.69 -5.17 -3.01
CA VAL A 48 -9.55 -5.57 -2.17
C VAL A 48 -8.75 -6.68 -2.82
N ALA A 49 -9.43 -7.71 -3.35
CA ALA A 49 -8.78 -8.82 -4.05
C ALA A 49 -7.98 -8.35 -5.28
N THR A 50 -8.44 -7.29 -5.96
CA THR A 50 -7.78 -6.75 -7.15
C THR A 50 -6.61 -5.82 -6.77
N TYR A 51 -6.86 -4.82 -5.91
CA TYR A 51 -5.93 -3.71 -5.71
C TYR A 51 -5.05 -3.86 -4.47
N ALA A 52 -5.49 -4.59 -3.43
CA ALA A 52 -4.71 -4.81 -2.21
C ALA A 52 -3.95 -6.15 -2.21
N HIS A 53 -3.79 -6.76 -3.38
CA HIS A 53 -3.19 -8.08 -3.52
C HIS A 53 -1.68 -8.05 -3.25
N THR A 54 -1.25 -8.58 -2.10
CA THR A 54 0.17 -8.72 -1.74
C THR A 54 0.70 -10.15 -1.88
N SER A 55 -0.07 -11.08 -2.46
CA SER A 55 0.30 -12.49 -2.57
C SER A 55 1.20 -12.81 -3.76
N GLY A 56 1.72 -11.80 -4.44
CA GLY A 56 2.63 -11.96 -5.58
C GLY A 56 4.06 -12.38 -5.18
N PRO A 57 4.94 -12.55 -6.18
CA PRO A 57 6.31 -13.01 -5.97
C PRO A 57 7.18 -12.01 -5.20
N ILE A 58 6.79 -10.73 -5.14
CA ILE A 58 7.50 -9.69 -4.38
C ILE A 58 6.92 -9.59 -2.99
N ARG A 59 7.75 -9.78 -1.96
CA ARG A 59 7.34 -9.67 -0.55
C ARG A 59 8.32 -8.79 0.22
N LEU A 60 7.78 -7.93 1.08
CA LEU A 60 8.55 -7.04 1.95
C LEU A 60 8.47 -7.50 3.41
N ARG A 61 9.62 -7.56 4.09
CA ARG A 61 9.72 -7.91 5.51
C ARG A 61 10.72 -7.02 6.22
N ASN A 62 10.60 -6.94 7.54
CA ASN A 62 11.58 -6.31 8.43
C ASN A 62 11.97 -4.88 8.02
N TRP A 63 10.99 -4.10 7.55
CA TRP A 63 11.20 -2.70 7.18
C TRP A 63 11.59 -1.88 8.41
N VAL A 64 12.69 -1.14 8.32
CA VAL A 64 13.18 -0.27 9.39
C VAL A 64 13.87 0.97 8.83
N CYS A 65 13.66 2.11 9.48
CA CYS A 65 14.51 3.28 9.34
C CYS A 65 15.68 3.12 10.31
N THR A 66 16.90 2.96 9.79
CA THR A 66 18.09 2.70 10.61
C THR A 66 18.71 3.97 11.18
N ASP A 67 18.26 5.13 10.73
CA ASP A 67 18.71 6.41 11.26
C ASP A 67 17.97 6.75 12.56
N THR A 68 18.74 7.06 13.61
CA THR A 68 18.23 7.36 14.95
C THR A 68 18.13 8.85 15.22
N ASP A 69 18.80 9.68 14.42
CA ASP A 69 18.88 11.13 14.66
C ASP A 69 17.76 11.86 13.92
N ARG A 70 16.86 12.50 14.66
CA ARG A 70 15.79 13.33 14.10
C ARG A 70 16.22 14.78 14.13
N ARG A 71 16.92 15.21 13.09
CA ARG A 71 17.21 16.63 12.90
C ARG A 71 16.02 17.32 12.20
N LEU A 72 15.82 18.60 12.50
CA LEU A 72 14.80 19.40 11.82
C LEU A 72 15.25 19.72 10.38
N GLY A 73 14.43 19.35 9.39
CA GLY A 73 14.63 19.66 7.98
C GLY A 73 14.45 18.44 7.05
N PRO A 74 14.38 18.65 5.72
CA PRO A 74 14.40 17.55 4.75
C PRO A 74 15.74 16.82 4.84
N GLN A 75 15.70 15.54 5.21
CA GLN A 75 16.91 14.73 5.34
C GLN A 75 16.78 13.40 4.64
N VAL A 76 17.86 13.02 3.97
CA VAL A 76 18.06 11.67 3.48
C VAL A 76 18.28 10.78 4.69
N ARG A 77 17.45 9.74 4.82
CA ARG A 77 17.53 8.73 5.88
C ARG A 77 17.87 7.39 5.28
N ASN A 78 18.55 6.56 6.07
CA ASN A 78 18.86 5.19 5.70
C ASN A 78 17.71 4.26 6.09
N PHE A 79 17.25 3.48 5.11
CA PHE A 79 16.23 2.46 5.29
C PHE A 79 16.81 1.09 4.97
N ARG A 80 16.29 0.07 5.65
CA ARG A 80 16.64 -1.33 5.40
C ARG A 80 15.37 -2.16 5.38
N ALA A 81 15.35 -3.16 4.50
CA ALA A 81 14.32 -4.18 4.48
C ALA A 81 14.85 -5.51 3.95
N MET A 82 14.09 -6.58 4.18
CA MET A 82 14.26 -7.83 3.44
C MET A 82 13.23 -7.87 2.32
N ILE A 83 13.71 -8.04 1.09
CA ILE A 83 12.87 -8.17 -0.10
C ILE A 83 13.04 -9.59 -0.62
N ALA A 84 11.92 -10.28 -0.77
CA ALA A 84 11.85 -11.54 -1.49
C ALA A 84 11.34 -11.28 -2.91
N VAL A 85 11.97 -11.88 -3.91
CA VAL A 85 11.53 -11.90 -5.31
C VAL A 85 11.52 -13.36 -5.76
N GLY A 86 10.33 -13.95 -5.86
CA GLY A 86 10.17 -15.39 -6.02
C GLY A 86 10.78 -16.11 -4.80
N ASP A 87 11.73 -17.00 -5.06
CA ASP A 87 12.42 -17.79 -4.02
C ASP A 87 13.69 -17.11 -3.47
N ARG A 88 14.13 -15.99 -4.08
CA ARG A 88 15.33 -15.28 -3.64
C ARG A 88 14.96 -14.24 -2.59
N ILE A 89 15.64 -14.30 -1.44
CA ILE A 89 15.48 -13.33 -0.36
C ILE A 89 16.81 -12.61 -0.17
N SER A 90 16.77 -11.28 -0.13
CA SER A 90 17.96 -10.46 0.09
C SER A 90 17.64 -9.27 1.00
N THR A 91 18.65 -8.83 1.73
CA THR A 91 18.60 -7.56 2.46
C THR A 91 18.91 -6.42 1.49
N SER A 92 18.06 -5.40 1.49
CA SER A 92 18.21 -4.18 0.71
C SER A 92 18.29 -2.97 1.62
N THR A 93 19.09 -1.99 1.21
CA THR A 93 19.29 -0.73 1.93
C THR A 93 19.25 0.41 0.95
N ALA A 94 18.57 1.50 1.29
CA ALA A 94 18.53 2.70 0.46
C ALA A 94 18.52 3.95 1.32
N ALA A 95 19.25 4.96 0.86
CA ALA A 95 19.23 6.31 1.42
C ALA A 95 18.20 7.14 0.64
N ALA A 96 17.14 7.63 1.30
CA ALA A 96 16.11 8.43 0.63
C ALA A 96 15.42 9.43 1.56
N GLY A 97 14.71 10.42 0.99
CA GLY A 97 13.93 11.40 1.77
C GLY A 97 12.72 10.80 2.50
N GLY A 98 12.27 9.61 2.10
CA GLY A 98 11.15 8.93 2.75
C GLY A 98 10.97 7.48 2.33
N PRO A 99 10.03 6.76 2.99
CA PRO A 99 9.88 5.33 2.84
C PRO A 99 9.54 4.86 1.41
N ILE A 100 8.73 5.63 0.68
CA ILE A 100 8.29 5.28 -0.67
C ILE A 100 9.45 5.41 -1.67
N ALA A 101 10.22 6.49 -1.58
CA ALA A 101 11.41 6.68 -2.40
C ALA A 101 12.45 5.59 -2.10
N ALA A 102 12.67 5.26 -0.82
CA ALA A 102 13.58 4.19 -0.43
C ALA A 102 13.15 2.83 -0.97
N LEU A 103 11.88 2.44 -0.79
CA LEU A 103 11.40 1.16 -1.29
C LEU A 103 11.45 1.08 -2.81
N SER A 104 11.10 2.16 -3.52
CA SER A 104 11.16 2.21 -4.98
C SER A 104 12.60 2.05 -5.48
N ALA A 105 13.57 2.68 -4.82
CA ALA A 105 14.99 2.50 -5.11
C ALA A 105 15.46 1.05 -4.87
N MET A 106 15.09 0.46 -3.73
CA MET A 106 15.41 -0.95 -3.45
C MET A 106 14.81 -1.90 -4.48
N LEU A 107 13.58 -1.67 -4.93
CA LEU A 107 12.94 -2.48 -5.98
C LEU A 107 13.62 -2.31 -7.34
N HIS A 108 14.04 -1.09 -7.67
CA HIS A 108 14.81 -0.83 -8.89
C HIS A 108 16.13 -1.59 -8.92
N GLU A 109 16.85 -1.68 -7.79
CA GLU A 109 18.07 -2.51 -7.67
C GLU A 109 17.81 -4.01 -7.94
N HIS A 110 16.59 -4.48 -7.69
CA HIS A 110 16.14 -5.85 -8.04
C HIS A 110 15.64 -5.99 -9.48
N GLY A 111 15.78 -4.96 -10.32
CA GLY A 111 15.29 -4.96 -11.69
C GLY A 111 13.78 -4.78 -11.81
N ILE A 112 13.13 -4.22 -10.78
CA ILE A 112 11.68 -4.02 -10.71
C ILE A 112 11.41 -2.51 -10.58
N PRO A 113 11.45 -1.75 -11.68
CA PRO A 113 11.20 -0.32 -11.62
C PRO A 113 9.73 -0.06 -11.26
N VAL A 114 9.51 0.82 -10.28
CA VAL A 114 8.19 1.32 -9.89
C VAL A 114 8.25 2.84 -9.80
N GLU A 115 7.76 3.50 -10.85
CA GLU A 115 7.60 4.95 -10.91
C GLU A 115 6.24 5.34 -10.37
N ILE A 116 6.18 6.31 -9.46
CA ILE A 116 4.93 6.75 -8.82
C ILE A 116 4.31 7.87 -9.63
N LEU A 117 3.15 7.62 -10.24
CA LEU A 117 2.41 8.62 -11.03
C LEU A 117 1.39 9.37 -10.18
N GLU A 118 0.67 8.66 -9.33
CA GLU A 118 -0.32 9.24 -8.42
C GLU A 118 -0.22 8.58 -7.05
N PHE A 119 -0.34 9.39 -6.00
CA PHE A 119 -0.31 8.95 -4.62
C PHE A 119 -1.44 9.62 -3.84
N HIS A 120 -2.32 8.82 -3.25
CA HIS A 120 -3.44 9.31 -2.43
C HIS A 120 -3.46 8.54 -1.12
N GLN A 121 -3.51 9.23 0.02
CA GLN A 121 -3.57 8.58 1.32
C GLN A 121 -4.76 9.11 2.13
N LEU A 122 -5.66 8.22 2.50
CA LEU A 122 -6.83 8.50 3.33
C LEU A 122 -6.60 7.96 4.73
N ARG A 123 -7.01 8.72 5.74
CA ARG A 123 -6.85 8.38 7.16
C ARG A 123 -8.16 8.58 7.90
N SER A 124 -8.62 7.58 8.64
CA SER A 124 -9.84 7.64 9.45
C SER A 124 -9.81 6.58 10.53
N GLY A 125 -10.25 6.91 11.76
CA GLY A 125 -10.43 5.94 12.85
C GLY A 125 -9.19 5.09 13.17
N GLY A 126 -7.99 5.68 13.11
CA GLY A 126 -6.73 4.95 13.33
C GLY A 126 -6.29 4.04 12.18
N ARG A 127 -6.99 4.08 11.05
CA ARG A 127 -6.70 3.30 9.84
C ARG A 127 -6.21 4.21 8.73
N THR A 128 -5.29 3.70 7.91
CA THR A 128 -4.74 4.37 6.75
C THR A 128 -4.90 3.51 5.51
N ALA A 129 -5.58 4.04 4.50
CA ALA A 129 -5.65 3.50 3.15
C ALA A 129 -4.73 4.32 2.22
N THR A 130 -3.82 3.66 1.53
CA THR A 130 -2.97 4.32 0.53
C THR A 130 -3.29 3.75 -0.84
N PHE A 131 -3.56 4.62 -1.81
CA PHE A 131 -3.72 4.28 -3.21
C PHE A 131 -2.54 4.82 -4.00
N LEU A 132 -2.03 3.98 -4.89
CA LEU A 132 -0.85 4.26 -5.67
C LEU A 132 -1.12 3.88 -7.11
N ARG A 133 -0.87 4.79 -8.04
CA ARG A 133 -0.80 4.50 -9.47
C ARG A 133 0.66 4.49 -9.85
N GLY A 134 1.17 3.33 -10.24
CA GLY A 134 2.58 3.15 -10.59
C GLY A 134 2.79 2.68 -12.02
N SER A 135 4.01 2.84 -12.52
CA SER A 135 4.45 2.35 -13.83
C SER A 135 5.80 1.67 -13.77
N ASN A 136 6.05 0.73 -14.67
CA ASN A 136 7.37 0.16 -14.94
C ASN A 136 7.94 0.64 -16.29
N GLY A 137 7.41 1.74 -16.85
CA GLY A 137 7.76 2.27 -18.17
C GLY A 137 6.97 1.67 -19.34
N GLY A 138 6.36 0.48 -19.17
CA GLY A 138 5.53 -0.16 -20.19
C GLY A 138 4.06 -0.28 -19.81
N ARG A 139 3.78 -0.58 -18.54
CA ARG A 139 2.44 -0.73 -17.98
C ARG A 139 2.18 0.30 -16.91
N VAL A 140 0.90 0.56 -16.66
CA VAL A 140 0.43 1.44 -15.58
C VAL A 140 -0.62 0.69 -14.78
N GLU A 141 -0.43 0.59 -13.48
CA GLU A 141 -1.30 -0.16 -12.58
C GLU A 141 -1.68 0.65 -11.36
N TRP A 142 -2.93 0.51 -10.94
CA TRP A 142 -3.37 0.96 -9.63
C TRP A 142 -3.16 -0.15 -8.60
N ALA A 143 -2.85 0.25 -7.37
CA ALA A 143 -2.78 -0.62 -6.22
C ALA A 143 -3.18 0.11 -4.94
N MET A 144 -3.45 -0.68 -3.90
CA MET A 144 -3.86 -0.23 -2.60
C MET A 144 -3.04 -0.92 -1.51
N GLY A 145 -2.75 -0.20 -0.44
CA GLY A 145 -2.31 -0.75 0.83
C GLY A 145 -3.19 -0.28 1.98
N TRP A 146 -3.27 -1.13 3.00
CA TRP A 146 -4.02 -0.85 4.23
C TRP A 146 -3.18 -1.18 5.45
N SER A 147 -3.16 -0.27 6.42
CA SER A 147 -2.59 -0.51 7.74
C SER A 147 -3.05 0.57 8.71
N GLU A 148 -2.93 0.31 10.01
CA GLU A 148 -3.07 1.34 11.04
C GLU A 148 -1.93 2.36 10.97
N ASP A 149 -0.73 1.91 10.59
CA ASP A 149 0.42 2.80 10.36
C ASP A 149 0.45 3.32 8.92
N SER A 150 0.59 4.64 8.78
CA SER A 150 0.61 5.30 7.48
C SER A 150 1.80 4.91 6.60
N THR A 151 2.94 4.58 7.20
CA THR A 151 4.11 4.11 6.44
C THR A 151 3.87 2.69 5.94
N GLN A 152 3.41 1.78 6.80
CA GLN A 152 3.08 0.40 6.43
C GLN A 152 1.99 0.34 5.35
N SER A 153 0.96 1.18 5.45
CA SER A 153 -0.08 1.30 4.43
C SER A 153 0.53 1.66 3.07
N ALA A 154 1.43 2.64 3.05
CA ALA A 154 2.07 3.08 1.81
C ALA A 154 3.06 2.05 1.25
N LEU A 155 3.86 1.39 2.08
CA LEU A 155 4.75 0.30 1.65
C LEU A 155 3.97 -0.87 1.04
N ARG A 156 2.84 -1.24 1.64
CA ARG A 156 1.95 -2.29 1.11
C ARG A 156 1.39 -1.91 -0.26
N ALA A 157 1.02 -0.64 -0.46
CA ALA A 157 0.55 -0.15 -1.75
C ALA A 157 1.63 -0.27 -2.84
N VAL A 158 2.89 0.08 -2.52
CA VAL A 158 4.02 -0.06 -3.44
C VAL A 158 4.27 -1.52 -3.80
N ILE A 159 4.27 -2.44 -2.82
CA ILE A 159 4.47 -3.88 -3.07
C ILE A 159 3.32 -4.48 -3.89
N ALA A 160 2.08 -4.10 -3.60
CA ALA A 160 0.93 -4.51 -4.41
C ALA A 160 1.05 -3.99 -5.85
N CYS A 161 1.48 -2.74 -6.04
CA CYS A 161 1.73 -2.17 -7.37
C CYS A 161 2.83 -2.90 -8.11
N ALA A 162 3.96 -3.15 -7.46
CA ALA A 162 5.10 -3.85 -8.03
C ALA A 162 4.69 -5.24 -8.53
N ASN A 163 3.96 -6.00 -7.69
CA ASN A 163 3.43 -7.31 -8.07
C ASN A 163 2.47 -7.26 -9.26
N ARG A 164 1.61 -6.23 -9.32
CA ARG A 164 0.68 -6.06 -10.45
C ARG A 164 1.37 -5.68 -11.76
N LEU A 165 2.47 -4.92 -11.69
CA LEU A 165 3.22 -4.49 -12.87
C LEU A 165 3.96 -5.64 -13.56
N ILE A 166 4.35 -6.67 -12.80
CA ILE A 166 5.09 -7.85 -13.30
C ILE A 166 4.19 -9.08 -13.54
N ALA A 167 2.89 -8.99 -13.21
CA ALA A 167 1.91 -10.05 -13.42
C ALA A 167 1.44 -10.14 -14.87
#